data_AF-A0A7X8FDT9-F1
#
_entry.id   AF-A0A7X8FDT9-F1
#
_cell.length_a   1.000
_cell.length_b   1.000
_cell.length_c   1.000
_cell.angle_alpha   90.00
_cell.angle_beta   90.00
_cell.angle_gamma   90.00
#
_symmetry.space_group_name_H-M   'P 1'
#
loop_
_entity.id
_entity.type
_entity.pdbx_description
1 polymer ?
#
loop_
_entity_poly.entity_id
_entity_poly.type
_entity_poly.pdbx_seq_one_letter_code
_entity_poly.pdbx_strand_id
1 'polypeptide(L)' 'MNRQNSNLLPQCLICNQTPVQGIGGGILLCKQFLCDACQDKMVSCSIDEPFYLQACERLKTLWHSSTGVVKSTGQRTGSR' A
#
# COMPACT_ATOMS: atom_id res chain seq x y z
N MET A 1 8.69 -22.13 4.61
CA MET A 1 9.30 -21.48 3.43
C MET A 1 8.66 -20.11 3.28
N ASN A 2 9.38 -19.04 3.66
CA ASN A 2 8.85 -17.68 3.65
C ASN A 2 9.24 -17.04 2.31
N ARG A 3 8.29 -16.92 1.38
CA ARG A 3 8.51 -16.38 0.03
C ARG A 3 8.51 -14.85 0.14
N GLN A 4 9.65 -14.29 0.53
CA GLN A 4 9.86 -12.84 0.43
C GLN A 4 9.90 -12.50 -1.05
N ASN A 5 8.82 -11.90 -1.58
CA ASN A 5 8.85 -11.30 -2.91
C ASN A 5 9.90 -10.19 -2.87
N SER A 6 11.08 -10.47 -3.42
CA SER A 6 12.18 -9.53 -3.60
C SER A 6 11.84 -8.54 -4.73
N ASN A 7 10.71 -7.84 -4.61
CA ASN A 7 10.47 -6.63 -5.39
C ASN A 7 11.34 -5.54 -4.77
N LEU A 8 12.53 -5.35 -5.35
CA LEU A 8 13.44 -4.27 -4.97
C LEU A 8 12.79 -2.88 -5.12
N LEU A 9 11.82 -2.76 -6.02
CA LEU A 9 11.14 -1.51 -6.32
C LEU A 9 9.68 -1.56 -5.87
N PRO A 10 9.16 -0.45 -5.31
CA PRO A 10 7.78 -0.39 -4.84
C PRO A 10 6.78 -0.40 -6.02
N GLN A 11 5.60 -0.97 -5.78
CA GLN A 11 4.47 -0.93 -6.71
C GLN A 11 3.46 0.11 -6.23
N CYS A 12 2.89 0.88 -7.16
CA CYS A 12 1.87 1.86 -6.86
C CYS A 12 0.60 1.20 -6.31
N LEU A 13 0.08 1.69 -5.19
CA LEU A 13 -1.12 1.17 -4.54
C LEU A 13 -2.39 1.28 -5.39
N ILE A 14 -2.38 2.17 -6.40
CA ILE A 14 -3.48 2.41 -7.33
C ILE A 14 -3.37 1.52 -8.57
N CYS A 15 -2.31 1.68 -9.37
CA CYS A 15 -2.16 0.99 -10.66
C CYS A 15 -1.37 -0.33 -10.59
N ASN A 16 -0.79 -0.68 -9.44
CA ASN A 16 0.07 -1.85 -9.23
C ASN A 16 1.33 -1.90 -10.11
N GLN A 17 1.72 -0.77 -10.71
CA GLN A 17 2.92 -0.65 -11.53
C GLN A 17 4.06 -0.02 -10.75
N THR A 18 5.28 -0.41 -11.07
CA THR A 18 6.50 0.29 -10.66
C THR A 18 6.84 1.31 -11.75
N PRO A 19 6.97 2.61 -11.41
CA PRO A 19 7.31 3.63 -12.39
C PRO A 19 8.74 3.43 -12.90
N VAL A 20 9.04 3.95 -14.10
CA VAL A 20 10.36 3.79 -14.75
C VAL A 20 11.48 4.37 -13.89
N GLN A 21 11.20 5.49 -13.22
CA GLN A 21 12.10 6.15 -12.29
C GLN A 21 12.20 5.46 -10.90
N GLY A 22 11.55 4.30 -10.72
CA GLY A 22 11.60 3.51 -9.49
C GLY A 22 11.04 4.25 -8.27
N ILE A 23 11.71 4.16 -7.11
CA ILE A 23 11.25 4.83 -5.88
C ILE A 23 11.21 6.37 -5.99
N GLY A 24 11.97 6.95 -6.93
CA GLY A 24 11.95 8.39 -7.19
C GLY A 24 10.71 8.88 -7.95
N GLY A 25 9.79 7.99 -8.33
CA GLY A 25 8.61 8.31 -9.13
C GLY A 25 7.31 8.36 -8.38
N GLY A 26 7.36 8.80 -7.13
CA GLY A 26 6.20 8.80 -6.26
C GLY A 26 6.53 9.11 -4.82
N ILE A 27 5.54 8.91 -3.98
CA ILE A 27 5.59 9.18 -2.55
C ILE A 27 5.23 7.92 -1.75
N LEU A 28 5.76 7.84 -0.53
CA LEU A 28 5.41 6.81 0.45
C LEU A 28 4.36 7.35 1.42
N LEU A 29 3.19 6.72 1.45
CA LEU A 29 2.08 7.02 2.35
C LEU A 29 1.75 5.77 3.17
N CYS A 30 1.87 5.84 4.50
CA CYS A 30 1.56 4.70 5.38
C CYS A 30 2.25 3.38 4.97
N LYS A 31 3.52 3.44 4.54
CA LYS A 31 4.32 2.32 4.01
C LYS A 31 3.81 1.72 2.69
N GLN A 32 2.85 2.37 2.02
CA GLN A 32 2.41 2.06 0.67
C GLN A 32 2.94 3.12 -0.29
N PHE A 33 3.21 2.75 -1.54
CA PHE A 33 3.77 3.66 -2.54
C PHE A 33 2.69 4.16 -3.48
N LEU A 34 2.70 5.45 -3.79
CA LEU A 34 1.81 6.09 -4.76
C LEU A 34 2.67 6.76 -5.84
N CYS A 35 2.52 6.36 -7.10
CA CYS A 35 3.31 6.96 -8.19
C CYS A 35 2.79 8.32 -8.62
N ASP A 36 3.68 9.15 -9.18
CA ASP A 36 3.37 10.52 -9.65
C ASP A 36 2.22 10.52 -10.66
N ALA A 37 2.23 9.59 -11.62
CA ALA A 37 1.18 9.49 -12.63
C ALA A 37 -0.22 9.27 -12.03
N CYS A 38 -0.32 8.50 -10.94
CA CYS A 38 -1.59 8.32 -10.24
C CYS A 38 -1.96 9.55 -9.41
N GLN A 39 -0.98 10.20 -8.77
CA GLN A 39 -1.18 11.45 -8.05
C GLN A 39 -1.70 12.55 -8.99
N ASP A 40 -1.00 12.80 -10.10
CA ASP A 40 -1.36 13.83 -11.08
C ASP A 40 -2.75 13.57 -11.64
N LYS A 41 -3.03 12.31 -12.02
CA LYS A 41 -4.36 11.93 -12.52
C LYS A 41 -5.45 12.16 -11.48
N MET A 42 -5.21 11.83 -10.22
CA MET A 42 -6.19 12.06 -9.15
C MET A 42 -6.51 13.54 -8.98
N VAL A 43 -5.49 14.40 -9.02
CA VAL A 43 -5.63 15.85 -8.87
C VAL A 43 -6.31 16.48 -10.10
N SER A 44 -6.10 15.92 -11.29
CA SER A 44 -6.62 16.49 -12.54
C SER A 44 -7.99 15.96 -12.97
N CYS A 45 -8.40 14.77 -12.50
CA CYS A 45 -9.66 14.15 -12.92
C CYS A 45 -10.88 14.69 -12.16
N SER A 46 -12.07 14.53 -12.73
CA SER A 46 -13.33 14.86 -12.05
C SER A 46 -13.57 13.91 -10.87
N ILE A 47 -14.25 14.40 -9.83
CA ILE A 47 -14.67 13.57 -8.69
C ILE A 47 -15.64 12.44 -9.08
N ASP A 48 -16.33 12.60 -10.21
CA ASP A 48 -17.27 11.61 -10.75
C ASP A 48 -16.59 10.53 -11.59
N GLU A 49 -15.28 10.66 -11.86
CA GLU A 49 -14.53 9.67 -12.63
C GLU A 49 -14.41 8.36 -11.83
N PRO A 50 -14.68 7.20 -12.45
CA PRO A 50 -14.51 5.90 -11.78
C PRO A 50 -13.10 5.69 -11.22
N PHE A 51 -12.09 6.27 -11.88
CA PHE A 51 -10.72 6.27 -11.39
C PHE A 51 -10.59 7.00 -10.04
N TYR A 52 -11.18 8.20 -9.92
CA TYR A 52 -11.10 9.00 -8.69
C TYR A 52 -11.74 8.25 -7.52
N LEU A 53 -12.95 7.71 -7.74
CA LEU A 53 -13.68 6.95 -6.73
C LEU A 53 -12.89 5.73 -6.28
N GLN A 54 -12.35 4.95 -7.23
CA GLN A 54 -11.52 3.79 -6.90
C GLN A 54 -10.25 4.19 -6.13
N ALA A 55 -9.62 5.30 -6.51
CA ALA A 55 -8.42 5.78 -5.85
C ALA A 55 -8.68 6.21 -4.40
N CYS A 56 -9.80 6.90 -4.16
CA CYS A 56 -10.26 7.24 -2.82
C CYS A 56 -10.47 6.00 -1.94
N GLU A 57 -11.14 4.97 -2.46
CA GLU A 57 -11.37 3.72 -1.71
C GLU A 57 -10.05 3.02 -1.35
N ARG A 58 -9.09 2.97 -2.28
CA ARG A 58 -7.77 2.39 -2.02
C ARG A 58 -7.01 3.18 -0.96
N LEU A 59 -7.06 4.51 -1.00
CA LEU A 59 -6.40 5.36 0.00
C LEU A 59 -7.01 5.18 1.39
N LYS A 60 -8.33 5.07 1.52
CA LYS A 60 -8.98 4.84 2.83
C LYS A 60 -8.42 3.62 3.56
N THR A 61 -8.04 2.57 2.84
CA THR A 61 -7.46 1.35 3.43
C THR A 61 -6.17 1.60 4.23
N LEU A 62 -5.44 2.69 3.92
CA LEU A 62 -4.19 3.04 4.60
C LEU A 62 -4.40 3.32 6.10
N TRP A 63 -5.55 3.90 6.47
CA TRP A 63 -5.83 4.31 7.84
C TRP A 63 -6.56 3.24 8.67
N HIS A 64 -7.25 2.31 8.02
CA HIS A 64 -7.90 1.18 8.69
C HIS A 64 -6.91 0.15 9.27
N SER A 65 -5.63 0.25 8.95
CA SER A 65 -4.57 -0.67 9.41
C SER A 65 -4.01 -0.34 10.82
N SER A 66 -4.65 0.59 11.55
CA SER A 66 -4.20 1.08 12.87
C SER A 66 -4.62 0.20 14.05
N THR A 67 -4.50 -1.12 13.95
CA THR A 67 -4.61 -2.04 15.11
C THR A 67 -3.48 -3.07 15.12
N GLY A 68 -2.29 -2.60 15.46
CA GLY A 68 -1.26 -3.48 16.01
C GLY A 68 -1.67 -3.99 17.38
N VAL A 69 -2.50 -5.04 17.44
CA VAL A 69 -2.54 -5.93 18.60
C VAL A 69 -1.72 -7.16 18.24
N VAL A 70 -0.45 -7.13 18.63
CA VAL A 70 0.40 -8.32 18.68
C VAL A 70 -0.19 -9.24 19.75
N LYS A 71 -0.97 -10.26 19.35
CA LYS A 71 -1.24 -11.39 20.23
C LYS A 71 0.00 -12.29 20.24
N SER A 72 0.93 -12.01 21.16
CA SER A 72 1.97 -12.96 21.53
C SER A 72 1.33 -14.10 22.33
N THR A 73 0.84 -15.13 21.64
CA THR A 73 0.45 -16.39 22.28
C THR A 73 1.73 -17.14 22.67
N GLY A 74 2.22 -16.87 23.88
CA GLY A 74 3.27 -17.66 24.51
C GLY A 74 2.73 -19.05 24.88
N GLN A 75 3.06 -20.05 24.07
CA GLN A 75 2.73 -21.45 24.33
C GLN A 75 3.79 -22.00 25.31
N ARG A 76 3.48 -21.99 26.61
CA ARG A 76 4.27 -22.69 27.64
C ARG A 76 4.01 -24.18 27.50
N THR A 77 5.04 -24.93 27.12
CA THR A 77 5.12 -26.38 27.25
C THR A 77 5.22 -26.74 28.73
N GLY A 78 4.27 -27.55 29.23
CA GLY A 78 4.33 -28.14 30.55
C GLY A 78 3.96 -29.62 30.45
N SER A 79 4.96 -30.47 30.27
CA SER A 79 4.82 -31.93 30.40
C SER A 79 4.79 -32.30 31.88
N ARG A 80 3.83 -33.14 32.27
CA ARG A 80 3.92 -34.05 33.41
C ARG A 80 3.29 -35.38 33.02
#